data_AF-A0A7Y0SDJ1-F1
#
_entry.id   AF-A0A7Y0SDJ1-F1
#
_cell.length_a   1.000
_cell.length_b   1.000
_cell.length_c   1.000
_cell.angle_alpha   90.00
_cell.angle_beta   90.00
_cell.angle_gamma   90.00
#
_symmetry.space_group_name_H-M   'P 1'
#
loop_
_entity.id
_entity.type
_entity.pdbx_description
1 polymer ?
#
loop_
_entity_poly.entity_id
_entity_poly.type
_entity_poly.pdbx_seq_one_letter_code
_entity_poly.pdbx_strand_id
1 'polypeptide(L)' 'ELRVQSKGDPIRAFFAFDPKRKGILLCAGNKTGDEKRFYEVMIPIADREFAAHLDKLKKE' A
#
# COMPACT_ATOMS: atom_id res chain seq x y z
N GLU A 1 0.35 -5.08 -5.23
CA GLU A 1 0.35 -5.69 -3.88
C GLU A 1 1.50 -6.70 -3.79
N LEU A 2 2.35 -6.59 -2.77
CA LEU A 2 3.34 -7.58 -2.36
C LEU A 2 2.68 -8.52 -1.34
N ARG A 3 2.89 -9.82 -1.53
CA ARG A 3 2.40 -10.86 -0.63
C ARG A 3 3.57 -11.34 0.22
N VAL A 4 3.55 -10.98 1.50
CA VAL A 4 4.61 -11.32 2.44
C VAL A 4 4.05 -12.32 3.45
N GLN A 5 4.80 -13.38 3.72
CA GLN A 5 4.48 -14.31 4.80
C GLN A 5 5.50 -14.11 5.92
N SER A 6 5.00 -13.73 7.11
CA SER A 6 5.85 -13.47 8.26
C SER A 6 5.31 -14.23 9.46
N LYS A 7 6.07 -15.20 9.96
CA LYS A 7 5.70 -16.01 11.15
C LYS A 7 4.29 -16.66 11.08
N GLY A 8 3.81 -16.96 9.88
CA GLY A 8 2.47 -17.51 9.64
C GLY A 8 1.41 -16.46 9.28
N ASP A 9 1.68 -15.17 9.48
CA ASP A 9 0.79 -14.09 9.11
C ASP A 9 0.93 -13.69 7.63
N PRO A 10 -0.18 -13.71 6.86
CA PRO A 10 -0.23 -13.22 5.49
C PRO A 10 -0.34 -11.70 5.48
N ILE A 11 0.80 -11.03 5.38
CA ILE A 11 0.88 -9.58 5.20
C ILE A 11 0.68 -9.24 3.72
N ARG A 12 -0.12 -8.21 3.46
CA ARG A 12 -0.30 -7.61 2.13
C ARG A 12 0.19 -6.18 2.18
N ALA A 13 1.18 -5.87 1.35
CA ALA A 13 1.74 -4.54 1.24
C ALA A 13 1.39 -3.92 -0.12
N PHE A 14 0.80 -2.74 -0.12
CA PHE A 14 0.49 -1.98 -1.32
C PHE A 14 1.68 -1.11 -1.67
N PHE A 15 2.04 -1.13 -2.95
CA PHE A 15 3.17 -0.39 -3.49
C PHE A 15 2.79 0.15 -4.85
N ALA A 16 3.41 1.25 -5.24
CA ALA A 16 3.27 1.85 -6.55
C ALA A 16 4.64 2.31 -7.06
N PHE A 17 4.73 2.58 -8.35
CA PHE A 17 5.87 3.29 -8.93
C PHE A 17 5.49 4.74 -9.15
N ASP A 18 6.35 5.65 -8.72
CA ASP A 18 6.19 7.06 -9.03
C ASP A 18 6.65 7.37 -10.47
N PRO A 19 6.36 8.58 -11.01
CA PRO A 19 6.78 8.97 -12.36
C PRO A 19 8.30 8.95 -12.57
N LYS A 20 9.10 9.04 -11.50
CA LYS A 20 10.56 8.93 -11.51
C LYS A 20 11.03 7.45 -11.46
N ARG A 21 10.11 6.49 -11.64
CA ARG A 21 10.33 5.04 -11.61
C ARG A 21 10.87 4.52 -10.28
N LYS A 22 10.63 5.24 -9.17
CA LYS A 22 10.96 4.76 -7.83
C LYS A 22 9.80 3.94 -7.28
N GLY A 23 10.11 2.74 -6.79
CA GLY A 23 9.14 1.91 -6.08
C GLY A 23 8.91 2.46 -4.68
N ILE A 24 7.65 2.76 -4.36
CA ILE A 24 7.24 3.28 -3.05
C ILE A 24 6.26 2.33 -2.38
N LEU A 25 6.43 2.14 -1.09
CA LEU A 25 5.52 1.38 -0.24
C LEU A 25 4.49 2.34 0.34
N LEU A 26 3.20 2.05 0.13
CA LEU A 26 2.09 2.91 0.52
C LEU A 26 1.54 2.52 1.89
N CYS A 27 1.15 1.26 2.04
CA CYS A 27 0.61 0.73 3.29
C CYS A 27 0.77 -0.79 3.34
N ALA A 28 0.72 -1.39 4.52
CA ALA A 28 0.73 -2.83 4.70
C ALA A 28 -0.18 -3.25 5.84
N GLY A 29 -0.82 -4.40 5.70
CA GLY A 29 -1.73 -4.93 6.72
C GLY A 29 -1.75 -6.46 6.73
N ASN A 30 -2.11 -7.03 7.88
CA ASN A 30 -2.38 -8.46 8.01
C ASN A 30 -3.78 -8.75 7.44
N LYS A 31 -3.87 -9.70 6.49
CA LYS A 31 -5.12 -10.06 5.84
C LYS A 31 -5.96 -11.09 6.63
N THR A 32 -5.43 -11.68 7.69
CA THR A 32 -6.12 -12.73 8.46
C THR A 32 -7.44 -12.24 9.06
N GLY A 33 -8.54 -12.98 8.82
CA GLY A 33 -9.82 -12.81 9.50
C GLY A 33 -10.83 -11.86 8.85
N ASP A 34 -10.42 -10.95 7.97
CA ASP A 34 -11.29 -9.89 7.42
C ASP A 34 -11.05 -9.65 5.92
N GLU A 35 -10.97 -10.70 5.11
CA GLU A 35 -10.56 -10.62 3.71
C GLU A 35 -11.39 -9.66 2.84
N LYS A 36 -12.71 -9.54 3.11
CA LYS A 36 -13.60 -8.61 2.38
C LYS A 36 -13.36 -7.16 2.80
N ARG A 37 -13.35 -6.87 4.10
CA ARG A 37 -13.15 -5.52 4.64
C ARG A 37 -11.72 -5.02 4.46
N PHE A 38 -10.76 -5.92 4.36
CA PHE A 38 -9.35 -5.58 4.19
C PHE A 38 -9.13 -4.67 2.99
N TYR A 39 -9.64 -5.03 1.81
CA TYR A 39 -9.46 -4.19 0.61
C TYR A 39 -10.29 -2.90 0.67
N GLU A 40 -11.50 -2.96 1.25
CA GLU A 40 -12.35 -1.76 1.44
C GLU A 40 -11.65 -0.69 2.29
N VAL A 41 -10.85 -1.09 3.27
CA VAL A 41 -10.10 -0.17 4.14
C VAL A 41 -8.73 0.18 3.55
N MET A 42 -8.01 -0.80 3.00
CA MET A 42 -6.63 -0.62 2.58
C MET A 42 -6.49 0.15 1.27
N ILE A 43 -7.44 0.01 0.32
CA ILE A 43 -7.40 0.72 -0.96
C ILE A 43 -7.48 2.25 -0.75
N PRO A 44 -8.47 2.80 0.00
CA PRO A 44 -8.52 4.24 0.26
C PRO A 44 -7.29 4.79 0.97
N ILE A 45 -6.68 4.00 1.86
CA ILE A 45 -5.43 4.37 2.53
C ILE A 45 -4.29 4.46 1.51
N ALA A 46 -4.14 3.42 0.67
CA ALA A 46 -3.11 3.39 -0.37
C ALA A 46 -3.26 4.58 -1.34
N ASP A 47 -4.48 4.88 -1.77
CA ASP A 47 -4.78 6.00 -2.66
C ASP A 47 -4.42 7.35 -2.03
N ARG A 48 -4.75 7.55 -0.75
CA ARG A 48 -4.39 8.77 -0.01
C ARG A 48 -2.88 8.93 0.10
N GLU A 49 -2.16 7.88 0.46
CA GLU A 49 -0.69 7.92 0.57
C GLU A 49 -0.04 8.18 -0.79
N PHE A 50 -0.57 7.60 -1.87
CA PHE A 50 -0.05 7.82 -3.20
C PHE A 50 -0.30 9.26 -3.70
N ALA A 51 -1.51 9.79 -3.50
CA ALA A 51 -1.82 11.17 -3.82
C ALA A 51 -0.90 12.15 -3.06
N ALA A 52 -0.69 11.91 -1.76
CA ALA A 52 0.22 12.71 -0.95
C ALA A 52 1.67 12.62 -1.44
N HIS A 53 2.13 11.46 -1.91
CA HIS A 53 3.45 11.30 -2.53
C HIS A 53 3.58 12.09 -3.82
N LEU A 54 2.58 12.03 -4.71
CA LEU A 54 2.57 12.77 -5.96
C LEU A 54 2.57 14.29 -5.73
N ASP A 55 1.86 14.78 -4.72
CA ASP A 55 1.85 16.21 -4.38
C ASP A 55 3.19 16.70 -3.82
N LYS A 56 3.91 15.85 -3.07
CA LYS A 56 5.29 16.14 -2.66
C LYS A 56 6.22 16.22 -3.87
N LEU A 57 6.07 15.27 -4.80
CA LEU A 57 6.86 15.20 -6.04
C LEU A 57 6.71 16.41 -6.95
N LYS A 58 5.54 17.07 -6.96
CA LYS A 58 5.30 18.30 -7.72
C LYS A 58 5.93 19.55 -7.10
N LYS A 59 6.26 19.49 -5.81
CA LYS A 59 6.88 20.59 -5.05
C LYS A 59 8.41 20.50 -5.04
N GLU A 60 8.96 19.38 -5.49
CA GLU A 60 10.39 19.20 -5.81
C GLU A 60 10.68 19.70 -7.23
#